data_AF-A0AAV3ZYQ6-F1
#
_entry.id   AF-A0AAV3ZYQ6-F1
#
_cell.length_a   1.000
_cell.length_b   1.000
_cell.length_c   1.000
_cell.angle_alpha   90.00
_cell.angle_beta   90.00
_cell.angle_gamma   90.00
#
_symmetry.space_group_name_H-M   'P 1'
#
loop_
_entity.id
_entity.type
_entity.pdbx_description
1 polymer ?
#
loop_
_entity_poly.entity_id
_entity_poly.type
_entity_poly.pdbx_seq_one_letter_code
_entity_poly.pdbx_strand_id
1 'polypeptide(L)'
;MKFSTWLHCFHIIIADTDTCLLRLTERGLVRNTMACLCRQQCPINVQAGSIDGKRWYCSTCKTRKLLRDGSFFSGSHLTMQQIVILIYCWSYDMSQAVIKHETSIDTNHTIVDWCNFLREECETWLANNPDEISGMDANGDPVVIEIEESKYFHRKYHKGQWREGHWVIGGIER
;
A
#
# COMPACT_ATOMS: atom_id res chain seq x y z
N MET A 1 21.07 4.36 8.49
CA MET A 1 20.33 3.09 8.36
C MET A 1 20.51 2.59 6.93
N LYS A 2 20.90 1.33 6.73
CA LYS A 2 21.59 0.84 5.52
C LYS A 2 20.67 0.72 4.28
N PHE A 3 20.56 1.78 3.47
CA PHE A 3 19.90 1.75 2.15
C PHE A 3 20.46 0.66 1.22
N SER A 4 21.75 0.34 1.33
CA SER A 4 22.46 -0.52 0.37
C SER A 4 22.13 -2.02 0.46
N THR A 5 21.72 -2.53 1.61
CA THR A 5 21.47 -3.97 1.79
C THR A 5 20.06 -4.37 1.38
N TRP A 6 19.10 -3.45 1.48
CA TRP A 6 17.73 -3.67 1.03
C TRP A 6 17.54 -3.47 -0.47
N LEU A 7 18.26 -2.54 -1.10
CA LEU A 7 18.27 -2.40 -2.57
C LEU A 7 18.66 -3.70 -3.28
N HIS A 8 19.59 -4.48 -2.71
CA HIS A 8 19.98 -5.79 -3.26
C HIS A 8 18.86 -6.84 -3.14
N CYS A 9 18.16 -6.92 -2.01
CA CYS A 9 17.01 -7.82 -1.87
C CYS A 9 15.81 -7.35 -2.71
N PHE A 10 15.63 -6.03 -2.84
CA PHE A 10 14.60 -5.43 -3.66
C PHE A 10 14.82 -5.79 -5.14
N HIS A 11 16.03 -5.56 -5.67
CA HIS A 11 16.39 -5.97 -7.04
C HIS A 11 16.14 -7.46 -7.33
N ILE A 12 16.35 -8.34 -6.34
CA ILE A 12 16.10 -9.78 -6.49
C ILE A 12 14.59 -10.11 -6.54
N ILE A 13 13.75 -9.38 -5.81
CA ILE A 13 12.29 -9.63 -5.77
C ILE A 13 11.61 -9.21 -7.09
N ILE A 14 12.15 -8.21 -7.78
CA ILE A 14 11.60 -7.64 -9.02
C ILE A 14 12.37 -8.01 -10.29
N ALA A 15 13.36 -8.90 -10.19
CA ALA A 15 14.23 -9.29 -11.32
C ALA A 15 13.45 -9.83 -12.53
N ASP A 16 12.40 -10.61 -12.30
CA ASP A 16 11.49 -11.12 -13.32
C ASP A 16 10.08 -11.38 -12.73
N THR A 17 9.09 -11.51 -13.62
CA THR A 17 7.68 -11.62 -13.22
C THR A 17 7.39 -12.90 -12.44
N ASP A 18 8.11 -13.99 -12.75
CA ASP A 18 7.89 -15.29 -12.12
C ASP A 18 8.49 -15.32 -10.72
N THR A 19 9.68 -14.77 -10.54
CA THR A 19 10.28 -14.58 -9.21
C THR A 19 9.41 -13.67 -8.35
N CYS A 20 8.91 -12.56 -8.89
CA CYS A 20 8.00 -11.67 -8.17
C CYS A 20 6.74 -12.41 -7.72
N LEU A 21 6.09 -13.14 -8.64
CA LEU A 21 4.91 -13.93 -8.33
C LEU A 21 5.18 -14.96 -7.23
N LEU A 22 6.27 -15.73 -7.34
CA LEU A 22 6.66 -16.72 -6.32
C LEU A 22 6.78 -16.06 -4.95
N ARG A 23 7.49 -14.93 -4.84
CA ARG A 23 7.65 -14.20 -3.57
C ARG A 23 6.35 -13.66 -2.99
N LEU A 24 5.43 -13.22 -3.85
CA LEU A 24 4.11 -12.75 -3.43
C LEU A 24 3.25 -13.91 -2.92
N THR A 25 3.34 -15.06 -3.58
CA THR A 25 2.60 -16.27 -3.18
C THR A 25 3.14 -16.90 -1.89
N GLU A 26 4.46 -16.90 -1.68
CA GLU A 26 5.11 -17.30 -0.41
C GLU A 26 4.62 -16.47 0.79
N ARG A 27 4.34 -15.17 0.55
CA ARG A 27 3.85 -14.23 1.56
C ARG A 27 2.32 -14.21 1.68
N GLY A 28 1.60 -15.02 0.90
CA GLY A 28 0.14 -15.07 0.90
C GLY A 28 -0.54 -13.84 0.29
N LEU A 29 0.21 -12.95 -0.39
CA LEU A 29 -0.34 -11.76 -1.04
C LEU A 29 -1.06 -12.08 -2.36
N VAL A 30 -0.71 -13.22 -2.96
CA VAL A 30 -1.43 -13.82 -4.09
C VAL A 30 -1.72 -15.27 -3.72
N ARG A 31 -2.88 -15.78 -4.12
CA ARG A 31 -3.29 -17.14 -3.77
C ARG A 31 -2.34 -18.17 -4.39
N ASN A 32 -1.93 -19.16 -3.59
CA ASN A 32 -1.17 -20.33 -4.06
C ASN A 32 -2.06 -21.35 -4.79
N THR A 33 -3.34 -21.39 -4.46
CA THR A 33 -4.29 -22.37 -4.98
C THR A 33 -5.64 -21.72 -5.23
N MET A 34 -6.34 -22.16 -6.29
CA MET A 34 -7.71 -21.76 -6.57
C MET A 34 -8.57 -22.99 -6.82
N ALA A 35 -9.75 -23.03 -6.19
CA ALA A 35 -10.78 -24.01 -6.52
C ALA A 35 -11.93 -23.35 -7.30
N CYS A 36 -12.46 -24.06 -8.29
CA CYS A 36 -13.66 -23.67 -9.01
C CYS A 36 -14.92 -23.96 -8.18
N LEU A 37 -16.07 -23.42 -8.58
CA LEU A 37 -17.37 -23.76 -7.99
C LEU A 37 -17.69 -25.26 -8.11
N CYS A 38 -17.14 -25.95 -9.11
CA CYS A 38 -17.22 -27.41 -9.24
C CYS A 38 -16.25 -28.18 -8.33
N ARG A 39 -15.59 -27.49 -7.38
CA ARG A 39 -14.61 -28.02 -6.41
C ARG A 39 -13.33 -28.61 -6.99
N GLN A 40 -13.14 -28.55 -8.30
CA GLN A 40 -11.89 -28.91 -8.95
C GLN A 40 -10.84 -27.82 -8.73
N GLN A 41 -9.59 -28.23 -8.54
CA GLN A 41 -8.46 -27.30 -8.53
C GLN A 41 -8.29 -26.71 -9.93
N CYS A 42 -8.13 -25.39 -9.97
CA CYS A 42 -7.77 -24.67 -11.17
C CYS A 42 -6.23 -24.60 -11.19
N PRO A 43 -5.51 -25.32 -12.06
CA PRO A 43 -4.09 -25.05 -12.26
C PRO A 43 -3.87 -23.70 -12.96
N ILE A 44 -2.66 -23.17 -12.81
CA ILE A 44 -2.19 -22.01 -13.58
C ILE A 44 -1.86 -22.46 -15.00
N ASN A 45 -2.31 -21.71 -16.01
CA ASN A 45 -1.85 -21.86 -17.39
C ASN A 45 -1.36 -20.53 -17.98
N VAL A 46 -0.58 -20.63 -19.06
CA VAL A 46 -0.05 -19.48 -19.78
C VAL A 46 -1.18 -18.80 -20.56
N GLN A 47 -1.22 -17.47 -20.48
CA GLN A 47 -2.09 -16.60 -21.26
C GLN A 47 -1.27 -15.47 -21.88
N ALA A 48 -0.91 -15.65 -23.15
CA ALA A 48 -0.24 -14.60 -23.93
C ALA A 48 -1.09 -13.32 -23.98
N GLY A 49 -0.42 -12.17 -23.88
CA GLY A 49 -1.06 -10.85 -23.94
C GLY A 49 -1.75 -10.39 -22.65
N SER A 50 -1.74 -11.19 -21.58
CA SER A 50 -2.14 -10.73 -20.24
C SER A 50 -0.97 -10.08 -19.51
N ILE A 51 -1.27 -9.17 -18.57
CA ILE A 51 -0.26 -8.44 -17.78
C ILE A 51 0.72 -9.39 -17.08
N ASP A 52 0.21 -10.49 -16.50
CA ASP A 52 1.01 -11.48 -15.78
C ASP A 52 1.44 -12.68 -16.64
N GLY A 53 0.99 -12.74 -17.90
CA GLY A 53 1.22 -13.90 -18.78
C GLY A 53 0.58 -15.21 -18.30
N LYS A 54 -0.17 -15.21 -17.19
CA LYS A 54 -0.67 -16.40 -16.49
C LYS A 54 -2.08 -16.19 -15.95
N ARG A 55 -2.85 -17.27 -15.86
CA ARG A 55 -4.22 -17.27 -15.30
C ARG A 55 -4.58 -18.59 -14.66
N TRP A 56 -5.63 -18.58 -13.85
CA TRP A 56 -6.28 -19.79 -13.36
C TRP A 56 -7.27 -20.35 -14.38
N TYR A 57 -7.27 -21.68 -14.56
CA TYR A 57 -8.15 -22.34 -15.51
C TYR A 57 -8.74 -23.64 -14.97
N CYS A 58 -10.07 -23.75 -15.04
CA CYS A 58 -10.77 -25.00 -14.75
C CYS A 58 -11.03 -25.78 -16.05
N SER A 59 -10.52 -27.01 -16.14
CA SER A 59 -10.69 -27.87 -17.32
C SER A 59 -12.12 -28.40 -17.48
N THR A 60 -12.84 -28.60 -16.38
CA THR A 60 -14.23 -29.11 -16.34
C THR A 60 -15.23 -28.02 -16.72
N CYS A 61 -15.24 -26.89 -16.00
CA CYS A 61 -16.19 -25.80 -16.24
C CYS A 61 -15.77 -24.81 -17.33
N LYS A 62 -14.54 -24.95 -17.84
CA LYS A 62 -13.92 -24.01 -18.81
C LYS A 62 -13.82 -22.56 -18.30
N THR A 63 -14.04 -22.34 -17.00
CA THR A 63 -13.95 -21.04 -16.34
C THR A 63 -12.50 -20.57 -16.27
N ARG A 64 -12.32 -19.26 -16.44
CA ARG A 64 -11.02 -18.58 -16.41
C ARG A 64 -11.10 -17.53 -15.32
N LYS A 65 -10.03 -17.38 -14.54
CA LYS A 65 -9.92 -16.30 -13.56
C LYS A 65 -8.52 -15.71 -13.60
N LEU A 66 -8.43 -14.41 -13.37
CA LEU A 66 -7.15 -13.73 -13.28
C LEU A 66 -6.39 -14.22 -12.06
N LEU A 67 -5.06 -14.23 -12.16
CA LEU A 67 -4.19 -14.66 -11.08
C LEU A 67 -4.39 -13.82 -9.80
N ARG A 68 -4.67 -12.53 -10.01
CA ARG A 68 -4.88 -11.48 -9.00
C ARG A 68 -6.30 -11.45 -8.41
N ASP A 69 -7.21 -12.28 -8.90
CA ASP A 69 -8.62 -12.23 -8.50
C ASP A 69 -8.77 -12.42 -6.98
N GLY A 70 -9.35 -11.41 -6.32
CA GLY A 70 -9.55 -11.42 -4.87
C GLY A 70 -8.25 -11.28 -4.05
N SER A 71 -7.24 -10.60 -4.59
CA SER A 71 -6.08 -10.10 -3.84
C SER A 71 -5.96 -8.58 -3.95
N PHE A 72 -5.01 -8.00 -3.21
CA PHE A 72 -4.68 -6.56 -3.27
C PHE A 72 -4.34 -6.07 -4.69
N PHE A 73 -3.86 -6.96 -5.56
CA PHE A 73 -3.50 -6.62 -6.94
C PHE A 73 -4.68 -6.65 -7.93
N SER A 74 -5.87 -7.02 -7.47
CA SER A 74 -7.06 -7.20 -8.31
C SER A 74 -7.48 -5.89 -8.98
N GLY A 75 -7.95 -5.96 -10.23
CA GLY A 75 -8.44 -4.80 -10.98
C GLY A 75 -7.37 -3.83 -11.48
N SER A 76 -6.11 -3.96 -11.07
CA SER A 76 -5.03 -3.09 -11.53
C SER A 76 -4.55 -3.42 -12.94
N HIS A 77 -4.24 -2.37 -13.72
CA HIS A 77 -3.56 -2.45 -15.01
C HIS A 77 -2.04 -2.45 -14.92
N LEU A 78 -1.48 -2.28 -13.71
CA LEU A 78 -0.04 -2.29 -13.46
C LEU A 78 0.48 -3.71 -13.23
N THR A 79 1.75 -3.96 -13.55
CA THR A 79 2.39 -5.22 -13.18
C THR A 79 2.49 -5.35 -11.65
N MET A 80 2.54 -6.58 -11.12
CA MET A 80 2.73 -6.78 -9.68
C MET A 80 4.04 -6.15 -9.22
N GLN A 81 5.08 -6.20 -10.05
CA GLN A 81 6.38 -5.57 -9.80
C GLN A 81 6.25 -4.06 -9.65
N GLN A 82 5.55 -3.41 -10.58
CA GLN A 82 5.29 -1.97 -10.50
C GLN A 82 4.57 -1.58 -9.22
N ILE A 83 3.55 -2.35 -8.82
CA ILE A 83 2.80 -2.09 -7.59
C ILE A 83 3.69 -2.26 -6.36
N VAL A 84 4.52 -3.31 -6.31
CA VAL A 84 5.46 -3.53 -5.18
C VAL A 84 6.50 -2.41 -5.08
N ILE A 85 7.04 -1.94 -6.21
CA ILE A 85 7.96 -0.78 -6.27
C ILE A 85 7.26 0.47 -5.77
N LEU A 86 6.04 0.71 -6.24
CA LEU A 86 5.25 1.87 -5.85
C LEU A 86 5.01 1.91 -4.34
N ILE A 87 4.52 0.80 -3.76
CA ILE A 87 4.30 0.67 -2.31
C ILE A 87 5.59 0.95 -1.53
N TYR A 88 6.70 0.36 -1.98
CA TYR A 88 8.00 0.57 -1.34
C TYR A 88 8.39 2.04 -1.34
N CYS A 89 8.43 2.68 -2.51
CA CYS A 89 8.82 4.08 -2.60
C CYS A 89 7.88 4.99 -1.81
N TRP A 90 6.57 4.73 -1.83
CA TRP A 90 5.59 5.47 -1.04
C TRP A 90 5.80 5.31 0.47
N SER A 91 6.08 4.08 0.94
CA SER A 91 6.34 3.82 2.36
C SER A 91 7.60 4.51 2.91
N TYR A 92 8.54 4.86 2.03
CA TYR A 92 9.75 5.62 2.35
C TYR A 92 9.60 7.13 2.11
N ASP A 93 8.37 7.61 1.89
CA ASP A 93 8.05 9.02 1.61
C ASP A 93 8.89 9.60 0.45
N MET A 94 9.13 8.77 -0.58
CA MET A 94 9.85 9.20 -1.77
C MET A 94 8.96 10.09 -2.64
N SER A 95 9.57 11.04 -3.35
CA SER A 95 8.82 11.92 -4.25
C SER A 95 8.17 11.16 -5.39
N GLN A 96 7.04 11.65 -5.90
CA GLN A 96 6.34 11.04 -7.04
C GLN A 96 7.23 10.95 -8.29
N ALA A 97 8.20 11.86 -8.46
CA ALA A 97 9.18 11.79 -9.54
C ALA A 97 10.09 10.57 -9.42
N VAL A 98 10.51 10.21 -8.20
CA VAL A 98 11.28 8.98 -7.93
C VAL A 98 10.41 7.76 -8.16
N ILE A 99 9.19 7.74 -7.64
CA ILE A 99 8.25 6.62 -7.86
C ILE A 99 8.07 6.37 -9.36
N LYS A 100 7.84 7.43 -10.13
CA LYS A 100 7.69 7.37 -11.58
C LYS A 100 8.92 6.75 -12.26
N HIS A 101 10.11 7.21 -11.89
CA HIS A 101 11.37 6.71 -12.42
C HIS A 101 11.56 5.22 -12.13
N GLU A 102 11.40 4.81 -10.87
CA GLU A 102 11.63 3.41 -10.44
C GLU A 102 10.59 2.44 -11.01
N THR A 103 9.33 2.87 -11.15
CA THR A 103 8.25 2.02 -11.67
C THR A 103 8.16 2.01 -13.20
N SER A 104 8.86 2.93 -13.88
CA SER A 104 8.70 3.17 -15.33
C SER A 104 7.25 3.36 -15.76
N ILE A 105 6.42 4.00 -14.92
CA ILE A 105 5.04 4.34 -15.23
C ILE A 105 5.03 5.72 -15.90
N ASP A 106 4.53 5.81 -17.13
CA ASP A 106 4.61 7.06 -17.90
C ASP A 106 3.65 8.16 -17.41
N THR A 107 2.55 7.77 -16.78
CA THR A 107 1.46 8.68 -16.42
C THR A 107 1.54 9.14 -14.97
N ASN A 108 1.68 10.46 -14.76
CA ASN A 108 1.67 11.05 -13.42
C ASN A 108 0.34 10.82 -12.69
N HIS A 109 -0.77 10.88 -13.42
CA HIS A 109 -2.11 10.62 -12.88
C HIS A 109 -2.18 9.26 -12.19
N THR A 110 -1.67 8.20 -12.84
CA THR A 110 -1.61 6.85 -12.27
C THR A 110 -0.80 6.82 -10.96
N ILE A 111 0.34 7.52 -10.90
CA ILE A 111 1.13 7.59 -9.65
C ILE A 111 0.33 8.27 -8.54
N VAL A 112 -0.32 9.40 -8.84
CA VAL A 112 -1.15 10.12 -7.86
C VAL A 112 -2.30 9.26 -7.36
N ASP A 113 -3.03 8.61 -8.26
CA ASP A 113 -4.14 7.73 -7.92
C ASP A 113 -3.69 6.61 -6.98
N TRP A 114 -2.57 5.96 -7.28
CA TRP A 114 -2.03 4.90 -6.45
C TRP A 114 -1.55 5.41 -5.09
N CYS A 115 -0.91 6.58 -5.03
CA CYS A 115 -0.52 7.20 -3.76
C CYS A 115 -1.73 7.54 -2.89
N ASN A 116 -2.84 7.98 -3.49
CA ASN A 116 -4.09 8.25 -2.78
C ASN A 116 -4.75 6.95 -2.32
N PHE A 117 -4.80 5.93 -3.19
CA PHE A 117 -5.30 4.61 -2.83
C PHE A 117 -4.54 4.02 -1.62
N LEU A 118 -3.20 4.07 -1.62
CA LEU A 118 -2.41 3.60 -0.47
C LEU A 118 -2.73 4.37 0.82
N ARG A 119 -2.94 5.70 0.71
CA ARG A 119 -3.35 6.53 1.84
C ARG A 119 -4.72 6.09 2.37
N GLU A 120 -5.72 5.94 1.49
CA GLU A 120 -7.07 5.52 1.84
C GLU A 120 -7.10 4.13 2.50
N GLU A 121 -6.29 3.19 2.02
CA GLU A 121 -6.14 1.86 2.64
C GLU A 121 -5.52 1.96 4.04
N CYS A 122 -4.49 2.79 4.23
CA CYS A 122 -3.92 3.04 5.55
C CYS A 122 -4.92 3.73 6.50
N GLU A 123 -5.65 4.73 6.03
CA GLU A 123 -6.70 5.42 6.80
C GLU A 123 -7.80 4.44 7.21
N THR A 124 -8.23 3.58 6.29
CA THR A 124 -9.21 2.52 6.57
C THR A 124 -8.69 1.54 7.62
N TRP A 125 -7.41 1.16 7.54
CA TRP A 125 -6.81 0.29 8.55
C TRP A 125 -6.77 0.97 9.92
N LEU A 126 -6.34 2.23 10.00
CA LEU A 126 -6.29 3.01 11.26
C LEU A 126 -7.69 3.20 11.86
N ALA A 127 -8.70 3.46 11.03
CA ALA A 127 -10.09 3.60 11.50
C ALA A 127 -10.63 2.29 12.10
N ASN A 128 -10.21 1.13 11.56
CA ASN A 128 -10.63 -0.19 12.04
C ASN A 128 -9.73 -0.74 13.16
N ASN A 129 -8.54 -0.20 13.32
CA ASN A 129 -7.56 -0.57 14.35
C ASN A 129 -7.13 0.70 15.08
N PRO A 130 -8.06 1.35 15.81
CA PRO A 130 -7.72 2.55 16.53
C PRO A 130 -6.66 2.22 17.57
N ASP A 131 -5.47 2.79 17.42
CA ASP A 131 -4.49 2.81 18.48
C ASP A 131 -5.03 3.73 19.59
N GLU A 132 -5.20 3.20 20.79
CA GLU A 132 -5.52 4.02 21.95
C GLU A 132 -4.32 4.91 22.27
N ILE A 133 -4.50 6.23 22.08
CA ILE A 133 -3.59 7.25 22.59
C ILE A 133 -3.68 7.31 24.13
N SER A 134 -4.83 6.87 24.66
CA SER A 134 -5.13 6.76 26.08
C SER A 134 -4.31 5.66 26.78
N GLY A 135 -4.03 5.88 28.07
CA GLY A 135 -3.49 4.87 28.97
C GLY A 135 -4.49 4.48 30.05
N MET A 136 -4.06 3.61 30.97
CA MET A 136 -4.81 3.31 32.19
C MET A 136 -4.30 4.18 33.33
N ASP A 137 -5.19 4.63 34.21
CA ASP A 137 -4.83 5.32 35.43
C ASP A 137 -4.26 4.34 36.50
N ALA A 138 -3.91 4.86 37.67
CA ALA A 138 -3.39 4.03 38.77
C ALA A 138 -4.40 3.01 39.33
N ASN A 139 -5.70 3.19 39.06
CA ASN A 139 -6.78 2.30 39.49
C ASN A 139 -7.15 1.27 38.42
N GLY A 140 -6.60 1.41 37.20
CA GLY A 140 -6.90 0.55 36.06
C GLY A 140 -8.09 1.02 35.22
N ASP A 141 -8.54 2.27 35.40
CA ASP A 141 -9.61 2.87 34.62
C ASP A 141 -9.04 3.59 33.37
N PRO A 142 -9.75 3.57 32.23
CA PRO A 142 -9.29 4.20 31.00
C PRO A 142 -9.26 5.73 31.12
N VAL A 143 -8.13 6.33 30.76
CA VAL A 143 -7.92 7.78 30.83
C VAL A 143 -8.55 8.46 29.62
N VAL A 144 -9.43 9.43 29.83
CA VAL A 144 -9.95 10.24 28.71
C VAL A 144 -8.95 11.36 28.40
N ILE A 145 -8.41 11.37 27.18
CA ILE A 145 -7.55 12.44 26.70
C ILE A 145 -8.38 13.39 25.83
N GLU A 146 -8.42 14.66 26.21
CA GLU A 146 -8.96 15.73 25.37
C GLU A 146 -7.85 16.23 24.44
N ILE A 147 -8.11 16.17 23.13
CA ILE A 147 -7.17 16.60 22.09
C ILE A 147 -7.54 18.02 21.67
N GLU A 148 -6.60 18.95 21.77
CA GLU A 148 -6.75 20.33 21.32
C GLU A 148 -5.79 20.63 20.16
N GLU A 149 -6.30 21.21 19.08
CA GLU A 149 -5.52 21.64 17.93
C GLU A 149 -5.36 23.17 17.94
N SER A 150 -4.11 23.64 18.03
CA SER A 150 -3.77 25.05 18.02
C SER A 150 -2.86 25.39 16.83
N LYS A 151 -3.26 26.37 16.01
CA LYS A 151 -2.44 26.87 14.89
C LYS A 151 -1.68 28.13 15.28
N TYR A 152 -0.36 28.01 15.40
CA TYR A 152 0.52 29.13 15.71
C TYR A 152 1.08 29.76 14.43
N PHE A 153 0.86 31.06 14.26
CA PHE A 153 1.50 31.84 13.20
C PHE A 153 1.97 33.18 13.75
N HIS A 154 3.16 33.62 13.33
CA HIS A 154 3.74 34.87 13.80
C HIS A 154 3.52 35.98 12.76
N ARG A 155 2.79 37.05 13.13
CA ARG A 155 2.78 38.32 12.39
C ARG A 155 3.52 39.37 13.20
N LYS A 156 4.66 39.85 12.71
CA LYS A 156 5.37 40.96 13.36
C LYS A 156 4.50 42.23 13.24
N TYR A 157 4.01 42.79 14.35
CA TYR A 157 3.19 44.02 14.38
C TYR A 157 1.88 44.00 13.56
N HIS A 158 1.23 42.84 13.37
CA HIS A 158 0.08 42.68 12.45
C HIS A 158 0.34 43.17 11.00
N LYS A 159 1.61 43.38 10.63
CA LYS A 159 2.04 43.91 9.35
C LYS A 159 3.05 42.95 8.73
N GLY A 160 2.86 42.57 7.47
CA GLY A 160 3.80 41.73 6.73
C GLY A 160 3.15 40.55 6.03
N GLN A 161 3.95 39.90 5.19
CA GLN A 161 3.54 38.78 4.34
C GLN A 161 3.07 37.59 5.18
N TRP A 162 1.96 36.98 4.77
CA TRP A 162 1.49 35.74 5.36
C TRP A 162 2.55 34.65 5.22
N ARG A 163 2.83 33.95 6.31
CA ARG A 163 3.66 32.74 6.34
C ARG A 163 2.80 31.60 6.84
N GLU A 164 3.07 30.41 6.31
CA GLU A 164 2.45 29.20 6.80
C GLU A 164 2.80 29.01 8.29
N GLY A 165 1.78 28.82 9.11
CA GLY A 165 1.91 28.58 10.55
C GLY A 165 2.19 27.12 10.86
N HIS A 166 2.56 26.83 12.10
CA HIS A 166 2.71 25.46 12.59
C HIS A 166 1.43 25.05 13.31
N TRP A 167 0.96 23.83 13.03
CA TRP A 167 -0.05 23.17 13.84
C TRP A 167 0.61 22.50 15.02
N VAL A 168 0.06 22.70 16.21
CA VAL A 168 0.44 22.00 17.44
C VAL A 168 -0.80 21.29 17.94
N ILE A 169 -0.67 19.99 18.17
CA ILE A 169 -1.71 19.15 18.75
C ILE A 169 -1.27 18.84 20.18
N GLY A 170 -2.08 19.24 21.15
CA GLY A 170 -1.90 18.93 22.57
C GLY A 170 -2.93 17.90 23.01
N GLY A 171 -2.55 17.04 23.96
CA GLY A 171 -3.47 16.15 24.66
C GLY A 171 -3.40 16.43 26.15
N ILE A 172 -4.55 16.59 26.81
CA ILE A 172 -4.65 16.70 28.28
C ILE A 172 -5.50 15.56 28.84
N GLU A 173 -4.98 14.90 29.88
CA GLU A 173 -5.71 13.91 30.67
C GLU A 173 -6.77 14.60 31.53
N ARG A 174 -7.97 14.01 31.59
CA ARG A 174 -9.12 14.52 32.33
C ARG A 174 -9.42 13.71 33.58
#